data_AF-A0A6L7VSP6-F1
#
_entry.id   AF-A0A6L7VSP6-F1
#
_cell.length_a   1.000
_cell.length_b   1.000
_cell.length_c   1.000
_cell.angle_alpha   90.00
_cell.angle_beta   90.00
_cell.angle_gamma   90.00
#
_symmetry.space_group_name_H-M   'P 1'
#
loop_
_entity.id
_entity.type
_entity.pdbx_description
1 polymer ?
#
loop_
_entity_poly.entity_id
_entity_poly.type
_entity_poly.pdbx_seq_one_letter_code
_entity_poly.pdbx_strand_id
1 'polypeptide(L)'
;MSTSRAGPTSLSFLDVIACAFGAIVLLILILPIGEEAKEEPESVDFGATGRLYVAIDIVDEEIKALAQELQTNEDLLTSIESEAISIEDTTKQATQAVQQTITQLDTVHAQQSALAATAAILSEPAPQTPESQEVESELSGIPVDSEYLVFVVDTSGSMQGIWDHVIKEMERFWLLYPDIKGFQIMNDNGHYLSRIGSGRWIPDNKLARKAALHKMKSWYSFSNSSPAEGIVEAIGDLYRDDIKMAIVVVGDEYSGGSFTTLLDEIDRKVRSRSVKAESLRIHALGFWNMVGGSGNRFGMLMRALTARYDGAFVAIESNPMFSVPSPLPSIIPSINIPWP
;
A
#
# COMPACT_ATOMS: atom_id res chain seq x y z
N MET A 1 48.84 95.73 -82.87
CA MET A 1 48.12 94.44 -82.87
C MET A 1 47.26 94.39 -81.62
N SER A 2 45.94 94.50 -81.83
CA SER A 2 44.85 94.20 -80.89
C SER A 2 44.97 92.72 -80.45
N THR A 3 44.67 92.28 -79.22
CA THR A 3 43.39 92.41 -78.52
C THR A 3 43.53 92.29 -76.99
N SER A 4 42.74 93.09 -76.30
CA SER A 4 42.37 92.98 -74.89
C SER A 4 41.27 91.93 -74.69
N ARG A 5 41.38 91.08 -73.64
CA ARG A 5 40.23 90.70 -72.78
C ARG A 5 40.70 89.94 -71.54
N ALA A 6 40.85 90.64 -70.41
CA ALA A 6 40.77 90.02 -69.09
C ALA A 6 39.36 90.29 -68.56
N GLY A 7 38.54 89.24 -68.46
CA GLY A 7 37.14 89.35 -68.05
C GLY A 7 36.99 89.70 -66.55
N PRO A 8 35.88 90.35 -66.15
CA PRO A 8 35.60 90.63 -64.76
C PRO A 8 34.96 89.37 -64.13
N THR A 9 35.78 88.44 -63.65
CA THR A 9 35.28 87.24 -62.93
C THR A 9 35.90 87.05 -61.55
N SER A 10 36.78 87.94 -61.10
CA SER A 10 37.48 87.81 -59.81
C SER A 10 36.78 88.49 -58.62
N LEU A 11 35.95 89.53 -58.85
CA LEU A 11 35.28 90.25 -57.75
C LEU A 11 34.08 89.47 -57.17
N SER A 12 33.31 88.76 -58.00
CA SER A 12 32.14 88.02 -57.54
C SER A 12 32.49 86.69 -56.88
N PHE A 13 33.57 86.04 -57.30
CA PHE A 13 34.00 84.75 -56.73
C PHE A 13 34.55 84.89 -55.30
N LEU A 14 35.32 85.95 -55.04
CA LEU A 14 35.86 86.22 -53.71
C LEU A 14 34.76 86.56 -52.71
N ASP A 15 33.69 87.23 -53.14
CA ASP A 15 32.56 87.62 -52.29
C ASP A 15 31.69 86.40 -51.90
N VAL A 16 31.47 85.45 -52.84
CA VAL A 16 30.76 84.20 -52.52
C VAL A 16 31.55 83.32 -51.56
N ILE A 17 32.88 83.21 -51.73
CA ILE A 17 33.72 82.44 -50.80
C ILE A 17 33.79 83.14 -49.43
N ALA A 18 33.91 84.47 -49.39
CA ALA A 18 33.92 85.22 -48.14
C ALA A 18 32.59 85.09 -47.38
N CYS A 19 31.45 85.11 -48.08
CA CYS A 19 30.12 84.92 -47.51
C CYS A 19 29.92 83.49 -47.00
N ALA A 20 30.30 82.48 -47.79
CA ALA A 20 30.19 81.07 -47.39
C ALA A 20 31.13 80.74 -46.21
N PHE A 21 32.34 81.27 -46.21
CA PHE A 21 33.28 81.11 -45.10
C PHE A 21 32.78 81.84 -43.84
N GLY A 22 32.23 83.04 -43.97
CA GLY A 22 31.60 83.77 -42.88
C GLY A 22 30.43 83.01 -42.25
N ALA A 23 29.60 82.36 -43.07
CA ALA A 23 28.50 81.52 -42.61
C ALA A 23 28.98 80.28 -41.83
N ILE A 24 30.06 79.63 -42.29
CA ILE A 24 30.67 78.48 -41.60
C ILE A 24 31.28 78.90 -40.26
N VAL A 25 31.97 80.05 -40.22
CA VAL A 25 32.54 80.60 -38.98
C VAL A 25 31.42 80.93 -37.99
N LEU A 26 30.32 81.55 -38.44
CA LEU A 26 29.14 81.81 -37.60
C LEU A 26 28.50 80.52 -37.08
N LEU A 27 28.43 79.47 -37.90
CA LEU A 27 27.91 78.17 -37.48
C LEU A 27 28.77 77.54 -36.38
N ILE A 28 30.10 77.62 -36.50
CA ILE A 28 31.05 77.17 -35.47
C ILE A 28 30.96 78.02 -34.19
N LEU A 29 30.68 79.33 -34.31
CA LEU A 29 30.57 80.25 -33.17
C LEU A 29 29.22 80.16 -32.45
N ILE A 30 28.16 79.77 -33.17
CA ILE A 30 26.81 79.52 -32.61
C ILE A 30 26.67 78.10 -32.09
N LEU A 31 27.40 77.13 -32.66
CA LEU A 31 27.48 75.79 -32.11
C LEU A 31 28.04 75.89 -30.69
N PRO A 32 27.29 75.49 -29.65
CA PRO A 32 27.79 75.50 -28.29
C PRO A 32 28.87 74.41 -28.17
N ILE A 33 30.13 74.80 -28.40
CA ILE A 33 31.29 73.97 -28.08
C ILE A 33 31.46 74.10 -26.56
N GLY A 34 30.74 73.26 -25.82
CA GLY A 34 30.85 73.17 -24.37
C GLY A 34 29.62 73.57 -23.56
N GLU A 35 28.41 73.29 -24.03
CA GLU A 35 27.36 72.92 -23.08
C GLU A 35 27.40 71.40 -22.93
N GLU A 36 28.19 70.92 -21.96
CA GLU A 36 27.71 69.76 -21.21
C GLU A 36 26.27 70.07 -20.84
N ALA A 37 25.35 69.18 -21.20
CA ALA A 37 23.98 69.27 -20.74
C ALA A 37 24.05 69.55 -19.23
N LYS A 38 23.68 70.76 -18.83
CA LYS A 38 23.31 71.04 -17.46
C LYS A 38 22.05 70.23 -17.24
N GLU A 39 22.22 68.93 -16.97
CA GLU A 39 21.41 68.30 -15.96
C GLU A 39 21.52 69.25 -14.76
N GLU A 40 20.38 69.84 -14.38
CA GLU A 40 20.26 70.39 -13.04
C GLU A 40 20.88 69.36 -12.08
N PRO A 41 21.60 69.75 -11.03
CA PRO A 41 21.88 68.80 -9.98
C PRO A 41 20.51 68.47 -9.35
N GLU A 42 19.76 67.55 -9.95
CA GLU A 42 19.06 66.57 -9.14
C GLU A 42 20.13 66.14 -8.16
N SER A 43 19.90 66.49 -6.90
CA SER A 43 20.72 66.01 -5.81
C SER A 43 20.79 64.50 -5.99
N VAL A 44 21.86 64.00 -6.60
CA VAL A 44 22.16 62.59 -6.65
C VAL A 44 22.39 62.25 -5.19
N ASP A 45 21.32 61.79 -4.55
CA ASP A 45 21.40 61.20 -3.23
C ASP A 45 22.31 60.00 -3.43
N PHE A 46 23.61 60.17 -3.18
CA PHE A 46 24.60 59.10 -3.20
C PHE A 46 24.14 57.93 -2.31
N GLY A 47 23.26 58.19 -1.33
CA GLY A 47 22.55 57.18 -0.58
C GLY A 47 21.50 56.42 -1.40
N ALA A 48 20.70 57.07 -2.24
CA ALA A 48 19.69 56.42 -3.09
C ALA A 48 20.32 55.58 -4.20
N THR A 49 21.34 56.10 -4.90
CA THR A 49 22.05 55.36 -5.94
C THR A 49 22.86 54.20 -5.34
N GLY A 50 23.51 54.41 -4.19
CA GLY A 50 24.19 53.35 -3.46
C GLY A 50 23.24 52.26 -2.94
N ARG A 51 22.07 52.64 -2.42
CA ARG A 51 21.01 51.69 -2.04
C ARG A 51 20.49 50.89 -3.23
N LEU A 52 20.40 51.51 -4.41
CA LEU A 52 19.99 50.83 -5.64
C LEU A 52 21.03 49.80 -6.10
N TYR A 53 22.33 50.13 -6.05
CA TYR A 53 23.39 49.16 -6.37
C TYR A 53 23.41 47.97 -5.41
N VAL A 54 23.25 48.22 -4.11
CA VAL A 54 23.14 47.13 -3.10
C VAL A 54 21.90 46.28 -3.35
N ALA A 55 20.76 46.88 -3.72
CA ALA A 55 19.55 46.14 -4.05
C ALA A 55 19.73 45.27 -5.32
N ILE A 56 20.45 45.77 -6.33
CA ILE A 56 20.78 45.00 -7.54
C ILE A 56 21.67 43.81 -7.18
N ASP A 57 22.71 44.00 -6.36
CA ASP A 57 23.60 42.91 -5.95
C ASP A 57 22.86 41.82 -5.15
N ILE A 58 21.93 42.21 -4.26
CA ILE A 58 21.08 41.27 -3.52
C ILE A 58 20.18 40.48 -4.47
N VAL A 59 19.53 41.16 -5.42
CA VAL A 59 18.67 40.51 -6.41
C VAL A 59 19.49 39.57 -7.31
N ASP A 60 20.71 39.94 -7.68
CA ASP A 60 21.61 39.09 -8.46
C ASP A 60 22.07 37.84 -7.69
N GLU A 61 22.32 37.96 -6.37
CA GLU A 61 22.56 36.81 -5.51
C GLU A 61 21.33 35.92 -5.39
N GLU A 62 20.13 36.50 -5.22
CA GLU A 62 18.87 35.75 -5.17
C GLU A 62 18.59 35.02 -6.50
N ILE A 63 18.85 35.66 -7.65
CA ILE A 63 18.71 35.03 -8.97
C ILE A 63 19.68 33.86 -9.12
N LYS A 64 20.93 33.99 -8.66
CA LYS A 64 21.91 32.90 -8.69
C LYS A 64 21.50 31.74 -7.77
N ALA A 65 21.03 32.04 -6.56
CA ALA A 65 20.55 31.03 -5.63
C ALA A 65 19.34 30.27 -6.20
N LEU A 66 18.38 31.00 -6.79
CA LEU A 66 17.19 30.41 -7.40
C LEU A 66 17.53 29.59 -8.65
N ALA A 67 18.49 30.03 -9.46
CA ALA A 67 18.98 29.26 -10.60
C ALA A 67 19.66 27.95 -10.17
N GLN A 68 20.40 27.97 -9.06
CA GLN A 68 21.02 26.76 -8.51
C GLN A 68 19.98 25.79 -7.92
N GLU A 69 18.94 26.32 -7.26
CA GLU A 69 17.82 25.51 -6.75
C GLU A 69 17.03 24.89 -7.91
N LEU A 70 16.78 25.64 -8.98
CA LEU A 70 16.12 25.13 -10.18
C LEU A 70 16.93 23.99 -10.81
N GLN A 71 18.24 24.15 -10.96
CA GLN A 71 19.12 23.10 -11.48
C GLN A 71 19.07 21.83 -10.61
N THR A 72 19.10 22.00 -9.28
CA THR A 72 19.02 20.88 -8.33
C THR A 72 17.69 20.13 -8.47
N ASN A 73 16.58 20.87 -8.65
CA ASN A 73 15.26 20.28 -8.87
C ASN A 73 15.16 19.57 -10.22
N GLU A 74 15.76 20.09 -11.29
CA GLU A 74 15.84 19.42 -12.59
C GLU A 74 16.64 18.11 -12.52
N ASP A 75 17.76 18.11 -11.80
CA ASP A 75 18.56 16.91 -11.57
C ASP A 75 17.79 15.85 -10.76
N LEU A 76 17.05 16.28 -9.73
CA LEU A 76 16.16 15.41 -8.96
C LEU A 76 15.02 14.84 -9.80
N LEU A 77 14.37 15.65 -10.64
CA LEU A 77 13.32 15.19 -11.55
C LEU A 77 13.86 14.14 -12.52
N THR A 78 15.04 14.38 -13.10
CA THR A 78 15.70 13.42 -14.00
C THR A 78 16.01 12.10 -13.29
N SER A 79 16.47 12.17 -12.03
CA SER A 79 16.71 10.98 -11.20
C SER A 79 15.42 10.19 -10.93
N ILE A 80 14.34 10.88 -10.55
CA ILE A 80 13.03 10.28 -10.27
C ILE A 80 12.46 9.63 -11.54
N GLU A 81 12.57 10.28 -12.69
CA GLU A 81 12.12 9.72 -13.97
C GLU A 81 12.90 8.46 -14.33
N SER A 82 14.22 8.45 -14.11
CA SER A 82 15.05 7.26 -14.34
C SER A 82 14.68 6.09 -13.41
N GLU A 83 14.36 6.38 -12.16
CA GLU A 83 13.93 5.40 -11.17
C GLU A 83 12.53 4.86 -11.50
N ALA A 84 11.61 5.72 -11.95
CA ALA A 84 10.28 5.32 -12.40
C ALA A 84 10.35 4.35 -13.59
N ILE A 85 11.23 4.60 -14.57
CA ILE A 85 11.47 3.70 -15.70
C ILE A 85 12.01 2.35 -15.21
N SER A 86 12.97 2.37 -14.27
CA SER A 86 13.51 1.14 -13.68
C SER A 86 12.46 0.33 -12.90
N ILE A 87 11.58 1.01 -12.16
CA ILE A 87 10.45 0.38 -11.46
C ILE A 87 9.46 -0.21 -12.46
N GLU A 88 9.17 0.48 -13.57
CA GLU A 88 8.29 -0.04 -14.60
C GLU A 88 8.87 -1.30 -15.26
N ASP A 89 10.16 -1.32 -15.55
CA ASP A 89 10.85 -2.47 -16.14
C ASP A 89 10.90 -3.67 -15.18
N THR A 90 11.21 -3.44 -13.90
CA THR A 90 11.19 -4.50 -12.88
C THR A 90 9.78 -5.04 -12.67
N THR A 91 8.75 -4.18 -12.72
CA THR A 91 7.35 -4.59 -12.64
C THR A 91 6.93 -5.43 -13.86
N LYS A 92 7.37 -5.06 -15.08
CA LYS A 92 7.13 -5.85 -16.30
C LYS A 92 7.81 -7.22 -16.21
N GLN A 93 9.05 -7.27 -15.74
CA GLN A 93 9.78 -8.54 -15.54
C GLN A 93 9.10 -9.43 -14.50
N ALA A 94 8.68 -8.85 -13.36
CA ALA A 94 7.94 -9.58 -12.33
C ALA A 94 6.61 -10.12 -12.87
N THR A 95 5.87 -9.31 -13.63
CA THR A 95 4.60 -9.72 -14.25
C THR A 95 4.81 -10.86 -15.26
N GLN A 96 5.87 -10.80 -16.07
CA GLN A 96 6.22 -11.87 -16.99
C GLN A 96 6.61 -13.17 -16.26
N ALA A 97 7.38 -13.07 -15.16
CA ALA A 97 7.73 -14.22 -14.33
C ALA A 97 6.51 -14.87 -13.67
N VAL A 98 5.56 -14.04 -13.20
CA VAL A 98 4.26 -14.52 -12.70
C VAL A 98 3.48 -15.24 -13.79
N GLN A 99 3.40 -14.65 -15.00
CA GLN A 99 2.71 -15.28 -16.13
C GLN A 99 3.32 -16.63 -16.54
N GLN A 100 4.65 -16.74 -16.51
CA GLN A 100 5.37 -18.00 -16.74
C GLN A 100 5.09 -19.03 -15.65
N THR A 101 4.96 -18.58 -14.40
CA THR A 101 4.63 -19.47 -13.27
C THR A 101 3.19 -19.98 -13.38
N ILE A 102 2.25 -19.12 -13.81
CA ILE A 102 0.85 -19.49 -14.06
C ILE A 102 0.77 -20.56 -15.16
N THR A 103 1.46 -20.37 -16.29
CA THR A 103 1.44 -21.37 -17.37
C THR A 103 2.07 -22.69 -16.95
N GLN A 104 3.13 -22.67 -16.13
CA GLN A 104 3.68 -23.90 -15.54
C GLN A 104 2.67 -24.57 -14.62
N LEU A 105 1.93 -23.82 -13.80
CA LEU A 105 0.91 -24.36 -12.90
C LEU A 105 -0.23 -25.04 -13.68
N ASP A 106 -0.68 -24.45 -14.79
CA ASP A 106 -1.69 -25.05 -15.67
C ASP A 106 -1.21 -26.39 -16.25
N THR A 107 0.07 -26.49 -16.61
CA THR A 107 0.63 -27.77 -17.11
C THR A 107 0.70 -28.83 -16.01
N VAL A 108 1.00 -28.45 -14.77
CA VAL A 108 1.02 -29.38 -13.62
C VAL A 108 -0.39 -29.86 -13.31
N HIS A 109 -1.39 -28.97 -13.33
CA HIS A 109 -2.79 -29.33 -13.13
C HIS A 109 -3.33 -30.25 -14.23
N ALA A 110 -2.95 -30.00 -15.49
CA ALA A 110 -3.28 -30.89 -16.61
C ALA A 110 -2.63 -32.28 -16.45
N GLN A 111 -1.38 -32.36 -15.98
CA GLN A 111 -0.73 -33.63 -15.66
C GLN A 111 -1.44 -34.36 -14.51
N GLN A 112 -1.83 -33.65 -13.45
CA GLN A 112 -2.49 -34.24 -12.30
C GLN A 112 -3.88 -34.79 -12.63
N SER A 113 -4.64 -34.10 -13.47
CA SER A 113 -5.94 -34.60 -13.96
C SER A 113 -5.79 -35.82 -14.88
N ALA A 114 -4.74 -35.88 -15.71
CA ALA A 114 -4.42 -37.07 -16.50
C ALA A 114 -4.02 -38.27 -15.60
N LEU A 115 -3.25 -38.03 -14.54
CA LEU A 115 -2.91 -39.06 -13.54
C LEU A 115 -4.15 -39.56 -12.80
N ALA A 116 -5.04 -38.66 -12.37
CA ALA A 116 -6.29 -39.01 -11.71
C ALA A 116 -7.23 -39.82 -12.61
N ALA A 117 -7.33 -39.46 -13.90
CA ALA A 117 -8.08 -40.24 -14.89
C ALA A 117 -7.48 -41.64 -15.11
N THR A 118 -6.14 -41.75 -15.11
CA THR A 118 -5.46 -43.04 -15.23
C THR A 118 -5.67 -43.92 -13.98
N ALA A 119 -5.65 -43.32 -12.79
CA ALA A 119 -5.94 -44.01 -11.52
C ALA A 119 -7.40 -44.48 -11.43
N ALA A 120 -8.35 -43.70 -11.98
CA ALA A 120 -9.76 -44.09 -12.06
C ALA A 120 -9.98 -45.29 -12.99
N ILE A 121 -9.23 -45.38 -14.09
CA ILE A 121 -9.29 -46.53 -15.03
C ILE A 121 -8.71 -47.81 -14.41
N LEU A 122 -7.73 -47.68 -13.51
CA LEU A 122 -7.13 -48.81 -12.78
C LEU A 122 -8.00 -49.33 -11.62
N SER A 123 -9.15 -48.70 -11.36
CA SER A 123 -10.07 -49.05 -10.28
C SER A 123 -11.25 -49.91 -10.78
N GLU A 124 -10.98 -51.11 -11.27
CA GLU A 124 -11.97 -52.22 -11.34
C GLU A 124 -11.65 -53.30 -10.28
N PRO A 125 -12.65 -54.03 -9.75
CA PRO A 125 -12.60 -54.55 -8.39
C PRO A 125 -11.88 -55.89 -8.28
N ALA A 126 -10.86 -55.96 -7.42
CA ALA A 126 -10.41 -57.22 -6.81
C ALA A 126 -11.29 -57.53 -5.57
N PRO A 127 -11.64 -58.80 -5.31
CA PRO A 127 -12.62 -59.11 -4.27
C PRO A 127 -11.99 -59.27 -2.87
N GLN A 128 -12.70 -58.70 -1.88
CA GLN A 128 -12.79 -59.03 -0.44
C GLN A 128 -11.75 -58.50 0.56
N THR A 129 -12.17 -57.44 1.28
CA THR A 129 -12.11 -57.13 2.76
C THR A 129 -10.80 -57.28 3.59
N PRO A 130 -10.60 -56.53 4.71
CA PRO A 130 -11.60 -55.81 5.50
C PRO A 130 -11.31 -54.32 5.84
N GLU A 131 -12.40 -53.60 6.06
CA GLU A 131 -12.55 -52.44 6.96
C GLU A 131 -11.67 -51.21 6.64
N SER A 132 -12.04 -50.49 5.58
CA SER A 132 -11.78 -49.06 5.53
C SER A 132 -12.68 -48.38 6.55
N GLN A 133 -12.10 -47.96 7.68
CA GLN A 133 -12.73 -47.01 8.59
C GLN A 133 -13.32 -45.88 7.77
N GLU A 134 -14.59 -45.60 8.01
CA GLU A 134 -15.26 -44.40 7.52
C GLU A 134 -14.31 -43.23 7.74
N VAL A 135 -14.00 -42.49 6.68
CA VAL A 135 -13.52 -41.12 6.85
C VAL A 135 -14.70 -40.39 7.44
N GLU A 136 -14.79 -40.39 8.78
CA GLU A 136 -15.67 -39.53 9.52
C GLU A 136 -15.43 -38.14 8.93
N SER A 137 -16.45 -37.60 8.27
CA SER A 137 -16.50 -36.16 8.09
C SER A 137 -16.45 -35.60 9.50
N GLU A 138 -15.29 -35.07 9.90
CA GLU A 138 -15.11 -34.28 11.11
C GLU A 138 -16.02 -33.05 11.00
N LEU A 139 -17.32 -33.27 11.22
CA LEU A 139 -18.24 -32.29 11.81
C LEU A 139 -17.88 -32.18 13.29
N SER A 140 -16.60 -31.93 13.56
CA SER A 140 -16.12 -31.56 14.89
C SER A 140 -16.35 -30.07 15.00
N GLY A 141 -17.20 -29.67 15.94
CA GLY A 141 -17.44 -28.26 16.23
C GLY A 141 -16.12 -27.54 16.57
N ILE A 142 -16.13 -26.20 16.50
CA ILE A 142 -14.97 -25.41 16.90
C ILE A 142 -14.72 -25.66 18.40
N PRO A 143 -13.55 -26.18 18.83
CA PRO A 143 -13.28 -26.35 20.26
C PRO A 143 -13.15 -24.97 20.91
N VAL A 144 -14.00 -24.69 21.90
CA VAL A 144 -14.14 -23.37 22.55
C VAL A 144 -13.76 -23.42 24.04
N ASP A 145 -12.65 -24.08 24.35
CA ASP A 145 -12.15 -24.29 25.72
C ASP A 145 -11.09 -23.27 26.18
N SER A 146 -10.80 -22.27 25.32
CA SER A 146 -9.83 -21.21 25.60
C SER A 146 -10.45 -20.04 26.35
N GLU A 147 -9.70 -19.51 27.33
CA GLU A 147 -10.10 -18.37 28.16
C GLU A 147 -9.56 -17.03 27.64
N TYR A 148 -8.59 -17.04 26.73
CA TYR A 148 -8.11 -15.85 26.01
C TYR A 148 -8.13 -16.06 24.50
N LEU A 149 -8.41 -14.99 23.75
CA LEU A 149 -8.57 -15.04 22.31
C LEU A 149 -7.73 -13.97 21.59
N VAL A 150 -6.91 -14.35 20.62
CA VAL A 150 -6.18 -13.38 19.79
C VAL A 150 -6.49 -13.59 18.32
N PHE A 151 -6.86 -12.52 17.63
CA PHE A 151 -7.02 -12.53 16.18
C PHE A 151 -5.75 -12.05 15.51
N VAL A 152 -5.25 -12.84 14.56
CA VAL A 152 -4.18 -12.50 13.63
C VAL A 152 -4.82 -12.27 12.27
N VAL A 153 -4.92 -11.01 11.85
CA VAL A 153 -5.74 -10.60 10.70
C VAL A 153 -4.87 -10.16 9.54
N ASP A 154 -5.08 -10.73 8.36
CA ASP A 154 -4.50 -10.21 7.13
C ASP A 154 -5.15 -8.86 6.79
N THR A 155 -4.32 -7.81 6.71
CA THR A 155 -4.70 -6.44 6.36
C THR A 155 -4.36 -6.10 4.89
N SER A 156 -4.17 -7.12 4.05
CA SER A 156 -3.71 -6.99 2.67
C SER A 156 -4.74 -6.27 1.79
N GLY A 157 -4.28 -5.80 0.63
CA GLY A 157 -5.15 -5.11 -0.32
C GLY A 157 -6.35 -5.93 -0.77
N SER A 158 -6.20 -7.26 -0.91
CA SER A 158 -7.30 -8.15 -1.32
C SER A 158 -8.42 -8.18 -0.28
N MET A 159 -8.06 -8.18 1.01
CA MET A 159 -9.02 -8.16 2.12
C MET A 159 -9.86 -6.87 2.18
N GLN A 160 -9.38 -5.75 1.62
CA GLN A 160 -10.09 -4.47 1.67
C GLN A 160 -11.47 -4.53 0.99
N GLY A 161 -11.60 -5.27 -0.10
CA GLY A 161 -12.88 -5.42 -0.82
C GLY A 161 -13.96 -6.15 -0.02
N ILE A 162 -13.56 -6.91 1.00
CA ILE A 162 -14.44 -7.74 1.83
C ILE A 162 -14.35 -7.38 3.32
N TRP A 163 -13.73 -6.26 3.67
CA TRP A 163 -13.36 -5.92 5.04
C TRP A 163 -14.55 -5.84 6.00
N ASP A 164 -15.67 -5.28 5.55
CA ASP A 164 -16.91 -5.25 6.34
C ASP A 164 -17.46 -6.66 6.62
N HIS A 165 -17.28 -7.58 5.68
CA HIS A 165 -17.66 -8.99 5.86
C HIS A 165 -16.73 -9.68 6.85
N VAL A 166 -15.41 -9.44 6.75
CA VAL A 166 -14.41 -9.95 7.69
C VAL A 166 -14.74 -9.51 9.13
N ILE A 167 -15.01 -8.23 9.33
CA ILE A 167 -15.41 -7.65 10.62
C ILE A 167 -16.66 -8.34 11.17
N LYS A 168 -17.67 -8.58 10.32
CA LYS A 168 -18.92 -9.25 10.72
C LYS A 168 -18.70 -10.70 11.12
N GLU A 169 -17.89 -11.44 10.38
CA GLU A 169 -17.62 -12.84 10.69
C GLU A 169 -16.73 -13.00 11.93
N MET A 170 -15.81 -12.05 12.18
CA MET A 170 -15.11 -11.97 13.46
C MET A 170 -16.06 -11.69 14.63
N GLU A 171 -17.05 -10.80 14.45
CA GLU A 171 -18.10 -10.56 15.45
C GLU A 171 -18.89 -11.84 15.74
N ARG A 172 -19.24 -12.63 14.72
CA ARG A 172 -19.90 -13.93 14.89
C ARG A 172 -19.00 -14.94 15.61
N PHE A 173 -17.73 -15.01 15.24
CA PHE A 173 -16.79 -15.94 15.88
C PHE A 173 -16.66 -15.66 17.39
N TRP A 174 -16.66 -14.38 17.78
CA TRP A 174 -16.69 -14.00 19.19
C TRP A 174 -17.91 -14.50 19.97
N LEU A 175 -19.05 -14.76 19.29
CA LEU A 175 -20.24 -15.33 19.94
C LEU A 175 -20.04 -16.80 20.35
N LEU A 176 -19.07 -17.49 19.76
CA LEU A 176 -18.67 -18.84 20.16
C LEU A 176 -17.91 -18.83 21.50
N TYR A 177 -17.39 -17.67 21.91
CA TYR A 177 -16.58 -17.43 23.10
C TYR A 177 -17.29 -16.46 24.06
N PRO A 178 -18.37 -16.88 24.73
CA PRO A 178 -19.14 -16.01 25.62
C PRO A 178 -18.35 -15.59 26.87
N ASP A 179 -17.46 -16.46 27.38
CA ASP A 179 -16.82 -16.33 28.69
C ASP A 179 -15.28 -16.30 28.60
N ILE A 180 -14.72 -15.45 27.72
CA ILE A 180 -13.27 -15.19 27.71
C ILE A 180 -12.91 -14.10 28.72
N LYS A 181 -11.71 -14.19 29.31
CA LYS A 181 -11.17 -13.21 30.25
C LYS A 181 -10.55 -12.01 29.54
N GLY A 182 -10.00 -12.23 28.34
CA GLY A 182 -9.44 -11.16 27.55
C GLY A 182 -9.20 -11.53 26.10
N PHE A 183 -8.99 -10.51 25.29
CA PHE A 183 -8.73 -10.68 23.87
C PHE A 183 -7.64 -9.74 23.36
N GLN A 184 -7.18 -9.98 22.13
CA GLN A 184 -6.29 -9.09 21.41
C GLN A 184 -6.49 -9.21 19.89
N ILE A 185 -6.08 -8.20 19.15
CA ILE A 185 -6.11 -8.20 17.68
C ILE A 185 -4.77 -7.65 17.20
N MET A 186 -4.13 -8.36 16.28
CA MET A 186 -2.92 -7.95 15.59
C MET A 186 -2.97 -8.34 14.12
N ASN A 187 -2.14 -7.72 13.29
CA ASN A 187 -2.04 -8.12 11.91
C ASN A 187 -1.09 -9.32 11.78
N ASP A 188 -1.05 -9.89 10.60
CA ASP A 188 -0.15 -10.98 10.22
C ASP A 188 1.35 -10.68 10.42
N ASN A 189 1.76 -9.41 10.50
CA ASN A 189 3.12 -8.98 10.89
C ASN A 189 3.33 -8.78 12.40
N GLY A 190 2.33 -9.06 13.24
CA GLY A 190 2.42 -8.90 14.70
C GLY A 190 2.17 -7.48 15.20
N HIS A 191 1.73 -6.56 14.35
CA HIS A 191 1.34 -5.23 14.77
C HIS A 191 -0.05 -5.24 15.41
N TYR A 192 -0.12 -4.91 16.70
CA TYR A 192 -1.37 -4.79 17.44
C TYR A 192 -2.27 -3.69 16.87
N LEU A 193 -3.59 -3.95 16.84
CA LEU A 193 -4.63 -2.97 16.47
C LEU A 193 -4.55 -1.68 17.29
N SER A 194 -4.12 -1.79 18.54
CA SER A 194 -3.86 -0.66 19.43
C SER A 194 -2.43 -0.75 19.97
N ARG A 195 -1.61 0.25 19.65
CA ARG A 195 -0.26 0.40 20.26
C ARG A 195 -0.33 0.55 21.77
N ILE A 196 -1.38 1.18 22.28
CA ILE A 196 -1.63 1.27 23.72
C ILE A 196 -2.13 -0.11 24.16
N GLY A 197 -1.31 -0.80 24.97
CA GLY A 197 -1.63 -2.13 25.48
C GLY A 197 -1.02 -3.29 24.69
N SER A 198 -0.13 -3.03 23.73
CA SER A 198 0.65 -4.09 23.07
C SER A 198 1.32 -5.02 24.08
N GLY A 199 1.32 -6.32 23.77
CA GLY A 199 1.85 -7.37 24.64
C GLY A 199 1.00 -7.67 25.89
N ARG A 200 -0.21 -7.13 25.99
CA ARG A 200 -1.13 -7.38 27.10
C ARG A 200 -2.54 -7.72 26.59
N TRP A 201 -3.23 -8.54 27.36
CA TRP A 201 -4.63 -8.86 27.14
C TRP A 201 -5.52 -7.64 27.39
N ILE A 202 -6.46 -7.39 26.49
CA ILE A 202 -7.55 -6.45 26.70
C ILE A 202 -8.62 -7.18 27.51
N PRO A 203 -9.00 -6.72 28.72
CA PRO A 203 -10.06 -7.35 29.50
C PRO A 203 -11.37 -7.41 28.71
N ASP A 204 -11.98 -8.58 28.66
CA ASP A 204 -13.17 -8.78 27.83
C ASP A 204 -14.40 -8.07 28.42
N ASN A 205 -15.09 -7.33 27.57
CA ASN A 205 -16.41 -6.78 27.84
C ASN A 205 -17.05 -6.25 26.54
N LYS A 206 -18.38 -6.07 26.56
CA LYS A 206 -19.14 -5.59 25.38
C LYS A 206 -18.64 -4.26 24.82
N LEU A 207 -18.18 -3.34 25.68
CA LEU A 207 -17.68 -2.04 25.24
C LEU A 207 -16.30 -2.17 24.57
N ALA A 208 -15.40 -2.97 25.14
CA ALA A 208 -14.09 -3.25 24.57
C ALA A 208 -14.19 -3.96 23.22
N ARG A 209 -15.04 -4.99 23.08
CA ARG A 209 -15.28 -5.67 21.80
C ARG A 209 -15.79 -4.69 20.73
N LYS A 210 -16.79 -3.86 21.06
CA LYS A 210 -17.30 -2.83 20.13
C LYS A 210 -16.24 -1.79 19.75
N ALA A 211 -15.44 -1.34 20.70
CA ALA A 211 -14.37 -0.39 20.43
C ALA A 211 -13.28 -0.99 19.52
N ALA A 212 -12.96 -2.27 19.71
CA ALA A 212 -12.04 -3.00 18.85
C ALA A 212 -12.58 -3.12 17.41
N LEU A 213 -13.82 -3.58 17.24
CA LEU A 213 -14.49 -3.65 15.93
C LEU A 213 -14.56 -2.29 15.24
N HIS A 214 -14.85 -1.22 15.98
CA HIS A 214 -14.89 0.13 15.43
C HIS A 214 -13.51 0.58 14.94
N LYS A 215 -12.44 0.33 15.71
CA LYS A 215 -11.06 0.64 15.31
C LYS A 215 -10.64 -0.13 14.07
N MET A 216 -11.06 -1.38 13.93
CA MET A 216 -10.75 -2.20 12.75
C MET A 216 -11.27 -1.57 11.45
N LYS A 217 -12.42 -0.88 11.47
CA LYS A 217 -12.99 -0.25 10.27
C LYS A 217 -12.06 0.77 9.60
N SER A 218 -11.23 1.45 10.40
CA SER A 218 -10.26 2.45 9.91
C SER A 218 -8.82 1.93 9.93
N TRP A 219 -8.62 0.63 10.15
CA TRP A 219 -7.29 0.07 10.32
C TRP A 219 -6.68 -0.27 8.96
N TYR A 220 -5.75 0.58 8.53
CA TYR A 220 -4.92 0.34 7.36
C TYR A 220 -3.49 0.11 7.84
N SER A 221 -3.06 -1.15 7.83
CA SER A 221 -1.66 -1.53 7.99
C SER A 221 -1.26 -2.30 6.74
N PHE A 222 -0.08 -2.02 6.21
CA PHE A 222 0.49 -2.88 5.19
C PHE A 222 0.80 -4.25 5.82
N SER A 223 0.52 -5.32 5.08
CA SER A 223 0.80 -6.70 5.44
C SER A 223 1.36 -7.49 4.26
N ASN A 224 2.09 -8.57 4.54
CA ASN A 224 2.69 -9.45 3.53
C ASN A 224 1.88 -10.74 3.30
N SER A 225 0.66 -10.87 3.85
CA SER A 225 -0.19 -12.07 3.74
C SER A 225 0.53 -13.35 4.21
N SER A 226 1.33 -13.23 5.28
CA SER A 226 2.00 -14.34 5.96
C SER A 226 1.65 -14.29 7.44
N PRO A 227 0.86 -15.25 7.96
CA PRO A 227 0.44 -15.21 9.35
C PRO A 227 1.54 -15.66 10.34
N ALA A 228 2.69 -16.12 9.85
CA ALA A 228 3.73 -16.74 10.67
C ALA A 228 4.21 -15.78 11.78
N GLU A 229 4.55 -14.57 11.38
CA GLU A 229 5.11 -13.54 12.24
C GLU A 229 4.10 -13.14 13.33
N GLY A 230 2.84 -12.90 12.96
CA GLY A 230 1.77 -12.59 13.90
C GLY A 230 1.48 -13.72 14.88
N ILE A 231 1.47 -14.98 14.43
CA ILE A 231 1.29 -16.14 15.32
C ILE A 231 2.48 -16.25 16.30
N VAL A 232 3.71 -16.12 15.80
CA VAL A 232 4.92 -16.20 16.62
C VAL A 232 4.96 -15.08 17.67
N GLU A 233 4.54 -13.88 17.28
CA GLU A 233 4.47 -12.73 18.19
C GLU A 233 3.39 -12.94 19.24
N ALA A 234 2.19 -13.37 18.84
CA ALA A 234 1.11 -13.70 19.77
C ALA A 234 1.54 -14.72 20.84
N ILE A 235 2.19 -15.81 20.43
CA ILE A 235 2.72 -16.83 21.36
C ILE A 235 3.82 -16.24 22.25
N GLY A 236 4.71 -15.41 21.68
CA GLY A 236 5.78 -14.77 22.44
C GLY A 236 5.27 -13.82 23.51
N ASP A 237 4.34 -12.97 23.16
CA ASP A 237 3.95 -11.86 24.01
C ASP A 237 2.87 -12.24 25.01
N LEU A 238 1.90 -13.05 24.58
CA LEU A 238 0.64 -13.22 25.29
C LEU A 238 0.55 -14.55 26.06
N TYR A 239 1.25 -15.60 25.62
CA TYR A 239 1.21 -16.90 26.30
C TYR A 239 1.81 -16.86 27.71
N ARG A 240 1.14 -17.50 28.67
CA ARG A 240 1.62 -17.74 30.03
C ARG A 240 1.26 -19.17 30.44
N ASP A 241 2.01 -19.78 31.36
CA ASP A 241 1.88 -21.20 31.71
C ASP A 241 0.55 -21.58 32.38
N ASP A 242 -0.18 -20.57 32.88
CA ASP A 242 -1.42 -20.66 33.63
C ASP A 242 -2.67 -20.28 32.83
N ILE A 243 -2.54 -20.05 31.51
CA ILE A 243 -3.66 -19.66 30.66
C ILE A 243 -3.88 -20.65 29.51
N LYS A 244 -5.15 -20.77 29.08
CA LYS A 244 -5.51 -21.36 27.79
C LYS A 244 -5.83 -20.26 26.78
N MET A 245 -5.14 -20.23 25.65
CA MET A 245 -5.36 -19.24 24.61
C MET A 245 -5.68 -19.87 23.25
N ALA A 246 -6.55 -19.20 22.51
CA ALA A 246 -6.85 -19.49 21.12
C ALA A 246 -6.31 -18.37 20.22
N ILE A 247 -5.63 -18.75 19.14
CA ILE A 247 -5.25 -17.86 18.05
C ILE A 247 -6.21 -18.11 16.90
N VAL A 248 -6.77 -17.05 16.32
CA VAL A 248 -7.65 -17.12 15.15
C VAL A 248 -6.98 -16.38 14.00
N VAL A 249 -6.54 -17.14 13.00
CA VAL A 249 -5.94 -16.59 11.79
C VAL A 249 -7.05 -16.22 10.81
N VAL A 250 -7.05 -14.99 10.31
CA VAL A 250 -8.11 -14.46 9.45
C VAL A 250 -7.47 -13.96 8.17
N GLY A 251 -7.79 -14.55 7.01
CA GLY A 251 -7.16 -14.16 5.74
C GLY A 251 -7.81 -14.80 4.52
N ASP A 252 -7.42 -14.34 3.32
CA ASP A 252 -7.90 -14.87 2.04
C ASP A 252 -6.80 -15.58 1.22
N GLU A 253 -5.54 -15.18 1.40
CA GLU A 253 -4.42 -15.74 0.64
C GLU A 253 -3.17 -15.96 1.51
N TYR A 254 -2.28 -16.83 1.06
CA TYR A 254 -0.95 -16.99 1.62
C TYR A 254 0.11 -16.74 0.54
N SER A 255 0.81 -15.61 0.68
CA SER A 255 1.87 -15.21 -0.27
C SER A 255 3.27 -15.70 0.14
N GLY A 256 3.41 -16.21 1.37
CA GLY A 256 4.69 -16.61 1.94
C GLY A 256 5.35 -17.80 1.24
N GLY A 257 6.56 -18.11 1.71
CA GLY A 257 7.41 -19.18 1.22
C GLY A 257 6.89 -20.59 1.56
N SER A 258 7.79 -21.50 1.90
CA SER A 258 7.41 -22.90 2.17
C SER A 258 6.47 -23.04 3.38
N PHE A 259 5.41 -23.85 3.24
CA PHE A 259 4.54 -24.22 4.35
C PHE A 259 5.32 -24.88 5.49
N THR A 260 6.31 -25.69 5.18
CA THR A 260 7.13 -26.38 6.18
C THR A 260 7.92 -25.41 7.03
N THR A 261 8.55 -24.40 6.40
CA THR A 261 9.32 -23.38 7.10
C THR A 261 8.47 -22.60 8.08
N LEU A 262 7.26 -22.22 7.69
CA LEU A 262 6.31 -21.52 8.55
C LEU A 262 5.88 -22.40 9.74
N LEU A 263 5.48 -23.64 9.48
CA LEU A 263 5.07 -24.57 10.52
C LEU A 263 6.21 -24.85 11.51
N ASP A 264 7.44 -25.03 11.01
CA ASP A 264 8.64 -25.25 11.83
C ASP A 264 8.98 -24.04 12.71
N GLU A 265 8.74 -22.83 12.20
CA GLU A 265 8.93 -21.60 12.95
C GLU A 265 7.95 -21.47 14.11
N ILE A 266 6.66 -21.74 13.88
CA ILE A 266 5.64 -21.77 14.93
C ILE A 266 6.00 -22.84 15.96
N ASP A 267 6.31 -24.06 15.52
CA ASP A 267 6.71 -25.17 16.39
C ASP A 267 7.93 -24.82 17.25
N ARG A 268 8.93 -24.15 16.66
CA ARG A 268 10.12 -23.67 17.39
C ARG A 268 9.71 -22.68 18.47
N LYS A 269 8.79 -21.76 18.18
CA LYS A 269 8.30 -20.78 19.16
C LYS A 269 7.54 -21.46 20.29
N VAL A 270 6.62 -22.37 19.97
CA VAL A 270 5.85 -23.20 20.93
C VAL A 270 6.77 -23.94 21.87
N ARG A 271 7.80 -24.62 21.34
CA ARG A 271 8.83 -25.30 22.15
C ARG A 271 9.62 -24.32 23.02
N SER A 272 10.05 -23.20 22.47
CA SER A 272 10.85 -22.19 23.19
C SER A 272 10.10 -21.56 24.37
N ARG A 273 8.77 -21.48 24.28
CA ARG A 273 7.89 -20.97 25.35
C ARG A 273 7.30 -22.08 26.22
N SER A 274 7.73 -23.33 26.02
CA SER A 274 7.24 -24.49 26.78
C SER A 274 5.71 -24.57 26.82
N VAL A 275 5.07 -24.20 25.70
CA VAL A 275 3.61 -24.17 25.58
C VAL A 275 3.08 -25.58 25.74
N LYS A 276 2.15 -25.76 26.68
CA LYS A 276 1.45 -27.04 26.89
C LYS A 276 0.49 -27.29 25.73
N ALA A 277 0.40 -28.52 25.26
CA ALA A 277 -0.40 -28.90 24.10
C ALA A 277 -1.88 -28.52 24.25
N GLU A 278 -2.43 -28.66 25.46
CA GLU A 278 -3.82 -28.34 25.80
C GLU A 278 -4.09 -26.85 26.08
N SER A 279 -3.05 -26.01 26.04
CA SER A 279 -3.14 -24.58 26.39
C SER A 279 -3.09 -23.64 25.19
N LEU A 280 -2.89 -24.17 23.98
CA LEU A 280 -2.87 -23.41 22.74
C LEU A 280 -3.77 -24.06 21.70
N ARG A 281 -4.74 -23.29 21.20
CA ARG A 281 -5.54 -23.63 20.02
C ARG A 281 -5.18 -22.69 18.88
N ILE A 282 -5.13 -23.19 17.65
CA ILE A 282 -5.05 -22.32 16.46
C ILE A 282 -6.23 -22.64 15.53
N HIS A 283 -7.13 -21.68 15.39
CA HIS A 283 -8.24 -21.70 14.45
C HIS A 283 -7.94 -20.82 13.24
N ALA A 284 -8.72 -20.99 12.18
CA ALA A 284 -8.61 -20.16 11.00
C ALA A 284 -9.96 -19.85 10.35
N LEU A 285 -10.10 -18.62 9.89
CA LEU A 285 -11.20 -18.12 9.07
C LEU A 285 -10.64 -17.75 7.70
N GLY A 286 -10.94 -18.56 6.70
CA GLY A 286 -10.48 -18.36 5.32
C GLY A 286 -11.55 -17.73 4.46
N PHE A 287 -11.28 -16.59 3.85
CA PHE A 287 -12.21 -15.91 2.97
C PHE A 287 -11.88 -16.24 1.52
N TRP A 288 -12.85 -16.75 0.77
CA TRP A 288 -12.66 -16.97 -0.66
C TRP A 288 -12.90 -15.67 -1.42
N ASN A 289 -11.85 -14.98 -1.85
CA ASN A 289 -11.96 -13.73 -2.60
C ASN A 289 -11.59 -13.92 -4.08
N MET A 290 -12.48 -13.54 -5.01
CA MET A 290 -12.27 -13.70 -6.46
C MET A 290 -11.16 -12.79 -7.02
N VAL A 291 -10.80 -11.72 -6.29
CA VAL A 291 -9.84 -10.70 -6.75
C VAL A 291 -8.38 -11.10 -6.46
N GLY A 292 -8.13 -12.08 -5.57
CA GLY A 292 -6.80 -12.39 -5.03
C GLY A 292 -6.07 -13.62 -5.58
N GLY A 293 -6.74 -14.54 -6.27
CA GLY A 293 -6.10 -15.70 -6.92
C GLY A 293 -5.53 -16.78 -5.99
N SER A 294 -6.24 -17.91 -5.91
CA SER A 294 -5.83 -19.21 -5.34
C SER A 294 -5.82 -19.37 -3.80
N GLY A 295 -6.93 -19.00 -3.14
CA GLY A 295 -7.19 -19.34 -1.72
C GLY A 295 -7.03 -20.83 -1.34
N ASN A 296 -6.76 -21.69 -2.31
CA ASN A 296 -6.20 -23.03 -2.18
C ASN A 296 -4.95 -23.08 -1.28
N ARG A 297 -3.96 -22.18 -1.42
CA ARG A 297 -2.72 -22.24 -0.61
C ARG A 297 -3.00 -21.90 0.85
N PHE A 298 -3.75 -20.82 1.08
CA PHE A 298 -4.18 -20.44 2.42
C PHE A 298 -4.97 -21.58 3.09
N GLY A 299 -5.97 -22.13 2.40
CA GLY A 299 -6.78 -23.24 2.92
C GLY A 299 -5.96 -24.49 3.23
N MET A 300 -4.99 -24.86 2.38
CA MET A 300 -4.08 -25.99 2.64
C MET A 300 -3.23 -25.76 3.89
N LEU A 301 -2.63 -24.57 4.02
CA LEU A 301 -1.81 -24.22 5.18
C LEU A 301 -2.66 -24.24 6.45
N MET A 302 -3.82 -23.60 6.43
CA MET A 302 -4.71 -23.51 7.59
C MET A 302 -5.18 -24.90 8.03
N ARG A 303 -5.54 -25.80 7.11
CA ARG A 303 -5.90 -27.18 7.46
C ARG A 303 -4.77 -27.92 8.19
N ALA A 304 -3.53 -27.79 7.71
CA ALA A 304 -2.37 -28.40 8.37
C ALA A 304 -2.12 -27.78 9.75
N LEU A 305 -2.25 -26.46 9.86
CA LEU A 305 -2.02 -25.71 11.08
C LEU A 305 -3.08 -26.01 12.15
N THR A 306 -4.36 -25.97 11.78
CA THR A 306 -5.47 -26.22 12.72
C THR A 306 -5.47 -27.67 13.20
N ALA A 307 -5.14 -28.63 12.33
CA ALA A 307 -4.98 -30.03 12.74
C ALA A 307 -3.82 -30.23 13.72
N ARG A 308 -2.71 -29.49 13.54
CA ARG A 308 -1.54 -29.59 14.43
C ARG A 308 -1.78 -29.00 15.83
N TYR A 309 -2.62 -27.97 15.93
CA TYR A 309 -2.88 -27.24 17.18
C TYR A 309 -4.33 -27.42 17.68
N ASP A 310 -4.97 -28.53 17.29
CA ASP A 310 -6.30 -28.96 17.74
C ASP A 310 -7.34 -27.83 17.71
N GLY A 311 -7.34 -27.11 16.59
CA GLY A 311 -8.30 -26.06 16.29
C GLY A 311 -9.17 -26.40 15.08
N ALA A 312 -9.79 -25.38 14.49
CA ALA A 312 -10.78 -25.56 13.43
C ALA A 312 -10.58 -24.55 12.31
N PHE A 313 -10.72 -25.00 11.06
CA PHE A 313 -10.69 -24.15 9.88
C PHE A 313 -12.11 -23.97 9.33
N VAL A 314 -12.54 -22.72 9.17
CA VAL A 314 -13.81 -22.35 8.58
C VAL A 314 -13.54 -21.61 7.28
N ALA A 315 -14.01 -22.18 6.16
CA ALA A 315 -14.02 -21.50 4.88
C ALA A 315 -15.30 -20.67 4.75
N ILE A 316 -15.14 -19.39 4.42
CA ILE A 316 -16.19 -18.39 4.32
C ILE A 316 -16.25 -17.93 2.86
N GLU A 317 -17.41 -18.10 2.25
CA GLU A 317 -17.66 -17.62 0.89
C GLU A 317 -17.89 -16.11 0.92
N SER A 318 -17.11 -15.35 0.13
CA SER A 318 -17.21 -13.88 0.13
C SER A 318 -18.36 -13.32 -0.72
N ASN A 319 -19.37 -14.12 -1.07
CA ASN A 319 -20.45 -13.69 -1.96
C ASN A 319 -21.68 -13.18 -1.16
N PRO A 320 -21.93 -11.86 -1.07
CA PRO A 320 -23.14 -11.35 -0.44
C PRO A 320 -24.43 -11.57 -1.27
N MET A 321 -24.38 -12.16 -2.48
CA MET A 321 -25.58 -12.35 -3.32
C MET A 321 -26.36 -13.65 -3.09
N PHE A 322 -25.83 -14.63 -2.36
CA PHE A 322 -26.57 -15.87 -2.06
C PHE A 322 -26.59 -16.14 -0.56
N SER A 323 -27.21 -15.26 0.21
CA SER A 323 -27.86 -15.69 1.43
C SER A 323 -28.93 -16.72 1.05
N VAL A 324 -28.67 -18.00 1.34
CA VAL A 324 -29.69 -19.05 1.33
C VAL A 324 -30.89 -18.50 2.12
N PRO A 325 -32.10 -18.44 1.54
CA PRO A 325 -33.25 -17.98 2.28
C PRO A 325 -33.44 -18.91 3.47
N SER A 326 -33.56 -18.32 4.66
CA SER A 326 -33.99 -19.00 5.88
C SER A 326 -35.12 -19.98 5.54
N PRO A 327 -35.14 -21.21 6.10
CA PRO A 327 -36.25 -22.11 5.85
C PRO A 327 -37.55 -21.39 6.20
N LEU A 328 -38.47 -21.37 5.23
CA LEU A 328 -39.77 -20.72 5.32
C LEU A 328 -40.41 -20.99 6.69
N PRO A 329 -41.05 -20.00 7.34
CA PRO A 329 -41.83 -20.28 8.53
C PRO A 329 -42.90 -21.31 8.15
N SER A 330 -42.94 -22.39 8.92
CA SER A 330 -43.95 -23.44 8.85
C SER A 330 -45.33 -22.82 9.04
N ILE A 331 -46.02 -22.56 7.94
CA ILE A 331 -47.47 -22.31 7.95
C ILE A 331 -48.12 -23.67 8.22
N ILE A 332 -48.24 -24.01 9.50
CA ILE A 332 -49.21 -25.00 9.95
C ILE A 332 -50.52 -24.23 10.12
N PRO A 333 -51.53 -24.39 9.25
CA PRO A 333 -52.87 -23.91 9.58
C PRO A 333 -53.35 -24.73 10.77
N SER A 334 -53.64 -24.05 11.88
CA SER A 334 -54.31 -24.61 13.04
C SER A 334 -55.71 -25.11 12.63
N ILE A 335 -55.80 -26.39 12.27
CA ILE A 335 -57.07 -27.09 12.09
C ILE A 335 -57.60 -27.39 13.49
N ASN A 336 -58.60 -26.62 13.89
CA ASN A 336 -59.41 -26.87 15.07
C ASN A 336 -60.38 -28.03 14.74
N ILE A 337 -60.09 -29.23 15.23
CA ILE A 337 -61.02 -30.37 15.16
C ILE A 337 -61.76 -30.45 16.50
N PRO A 338 -63.09 -30.29 16.55
CA PRO A 338 -63.87 -30.60 17.73
C PRO A 338 -64.01 -32.13 17.86
N TRP A 339 -63.69 -32.65 19.04
CA TRP A 339 -63.93 -34.04 19.42
C TRP A 339 -65.44 -34.31 19.53
N PRO A 340 -65.94 -35.43 18.98
CA PRO A 340 -67.07 -36.17 19.54
C PRO A 340 -66.63 -37.25 20.52
#